data_AF-A0A385MS19-F1
#
_entry.id   AF-A0A385MS19-F1
#
_cell.length_a   1.000
_cell.length_b   1.000
_cell.length_c   1.000
_cell.angle_alpha   90.00
_cell.angle_beta   90.00
_cell.angle_gamma   90.00
#
_symmetry.space_group_name_H-M   'P 1'
#
loop_
_entity.id
_entity.type
_entity.pdbx_description
1 polymer ?
#
loop_
_entity_poly.entity_id
_entity_poly.type
_entity_poly.pdbx_seq_one_letter_code
_entity_poly.pdbx_strand_id
1 'polypeptide(L)'
;MPQICVGEQQTEPCEMRITIHVPQHAVDNEFCVYADEKQLFCGTGSLPPQTVRLKHDSWIFIKNTRGDVIYSQKLLVKWKQKEKRKRVRDPWSLF
;
A
#
# COMPACT_ATOMS: atom_id res chain seq x y z
N MET A 1 0.88 10.23 0.86
CA MET A 1 0.73 8.78 1.15
C MET A 1 1.91 8.02 0.58
N PRO A 2 2.41 6.98 1.28
CA PRO A 2 3.42 6.09 0.74
C PRO A 2 2.83 5.24 -0.40
N GLN A 3 3.56 5.16 -1.52
CA GLN A 3 3.16 4.40 -2.71
C GLN A 3 3.73 2.98 -2.73
N ILE A 4 4.63 2.66 -1.80
CA ILE A 4 5.38 1.42 -1.78
C ILE A 4 5.18 0.75 -0.42
N CYS A 5 4.68 -0.49 -0.44
CA CYS A 5 4.67 -1.39 0.69
C CYS A 5 5.95 -2.24 0.65
N VAL A 6 6.73 -2.27 1.73
CA VAL A 6 7.95 -3.08 1.81
C VAL A 6 7.72 -4.21 2.81
N GLY A 7 7.52 -5.43 2.32
CA GLY A 7 7.33 -6.60 3.16
C GLY A 7 8.63 -7.36 3.44
N GLU A 8 8.65 -8.13 4.53
CA GLU A 8 9.81 -8.92 4.96
C GLU A 8 9.96 -10.23 4.17
N GLN A 9 8.84 -10.91 3.83
CA GLN A 9 8.84 -12.19 3.13
C GLN A 9 7.68 -12.29 2.14
N GLN A 10 7.94 -12.84 0.94
CA GLN A 10 6.94 -13.00 -0.13
C GLN A 10 5.72 -13.86 0.23
N THR A 11 5.81 -14.64 1.30
CA THR A 11 4.75 -15.55 1.78
C THR A 11 3.71 -14.87 2.65
N GLU A 12 3.99 -13.69 3.19
CA GLU A 12 3.08 -12.94 4.07
C GLU A 12 2.51 -11.72 3.35
N PRO A 13 1.24 -11.32 3.59
CA PRO A 13 0.72 -10.09 3.03
C PRO A 13 1.48 -8.89 3.60
N CYS A 14 1.90 -7.96 2.73
CA CYS A 14 2.51 -6.71 3.13
C CYS A 14 1.46 -5.83 3.80
N GLU A 15 1.71 -5.45 5.06
CA GLU A 15 0.85 -4.53 5.81
C GLU A 15 1.35 -3.10 5.66
N MET A 16 0.48 -2.18 5.23
CA MET A 16 0.79 -0.75 5.23
C MET A 16 -0.38 0.06 5.76
N ARG A 17 -0.05 1.19 6.39
CA ARG A 17 -1.03 2.18 6.82
C ARG A 17 -1.22 3.21 5.73
N ILE A 18 -2.47 3.40 5.32
CA ILE A 18 -2.88 4.41 4.35
C ILE A 18 -3.77 5.44 5.03
N THR A 19 -3.53 6.71 4.74
CA THR A 19 -4.37 7.83 5.21
C THR A 19 -5.04 8.44 4.00
N ILE A 20 -6.36 8.33 3.92
CA ILE A 20 -7.12 8.85 2.80
C ILE A 20 -7.58 10.25 3.14
N HIS A 21 -7.11 11.23 2.37
CA HIS A 21 -7.60 12.60 2.44
C HIS A 21 -8.58 12.83 1.30
N VAL A 22 -9.87 12.82 1.63
CA VAL A 22 -10.92 13.20 0.67
C VAL A 22 -11.08 14.73 0.71
N PRO A 23 -11.07 15.42 -0.44
CA PRO A 23 -11.26 16.87 -0.49
C PRO A 23 -12.58 17.28 0.17
N GLN A 24 -12.59 18.42 0.88
CA GLN A 24 -13.75 18.86 1.66
C GLN A 24 -15.03 19.02 0.82
N HIS A 25 -14.91 19.31 -0.47
CA HIS A 25 -16.05 19.43 -1.39
C HIS A 25 -16.72 18.09 -1.76
N ALA A 26 -16.11 16.96 -1.40
CA ALA A 26 -16.68 15.63 -1.56
C ALA A 26 -17.19 15.04 -0.23
N VAL A 27 -17.17 15.82 0.87
CA VAL A 27 -17.44 15.37 2.26
C VAL A 27 -18.88 14.91 2.49
N ASP A 28 -19.84 15.40 1.70
CA ASP A 28 -21.23 14.97 1.81
C ASP A 28 -21.50 13.60 1.17
N ASN A 29 -20.52 13.02 0.48
CA ASN A 29 -20.69 11.75 -0.21
C ASN A 29 -19.94 10.63 0.51
N GLU A 30 -20.68 9.59 0.88
CA GLU A 30 -20.11 8.28 1.19
C GLU A 30 -19.20 7.83 0.04
N PHE A 31 -18.04 7.29 0.41
CA PHE A 31 -17.10 6.72 -0.53
C PHE A 31 -16.66 5.34 -0.07
N CYS A 32 -16.33 4.49 -1.03
CA CYS A 32 -15.80 3.16 -0.77
C CYS A 32 -14.43 3.02 -1.41
N VAL A 33 -13.54 2.39 -0.66
CA VAL A 33 -12.15 2.14 -1.03
C VAL A 33 -12.03 0.70 -1.49
N TYR A 34 -11.43 0.52 -2.65
CA TYR A 34 -11.21 -0.77 -3.29
C TYR A 34 -9.72 -0.97 -3.51
N ALA A 35 -9.25 -2.21 -3.36
CA ALA A 35 -7.98 -2.67 -3.89
C ALA A 35 -8.28 -3.60 -5.06
N ASP A 36 -7.91 -3.17 -6.26
CA ASP A 36 -8.31 -3.76 -7.53
C ASP A 36 -9.85 -3.87 -7.61
N GLU A 37 -10.40 -5.08 -7.49
CA GLU A 37 -11.84 -5.34 -7.49
C GLU A 37 -12.41 -5.56 -6.07
N LYS A 38 -11.56 -5.69 -5.06
CA LYS A 38 -11.99 -6.02 -3.69
C LYS A 38 -12.27 -4.76 -2.89
N GLN A 39 -13.51 -4.64 -2.41
CA GLN A 39 -13.88 -3.60 -1.45
C GLN A 39 -13.14 -3.83 -0.12
N LEU A 40 -12.50 -2.79 0.38
CA LEU A 40 -11.78 -2.80 1.66
C LEU A 40 -12.66 -2.23 2.78
N PHE A 41 -13.08 -0.98 2.65
CA PHE A 41 -13.93 -0.28 3.60
C PHE A 41 -14.62 0.90 2.94
N CYS A 42 -15.67 1.41 3.57
CA CYS A 42 -16.34 2.64 3.18
C CYS A 42 -16.29 3.65 4.32
N GLY A 43 -16.51 4.91 4.00
CA GLY A 43 -16.66 5.95 5.01
C GLY A 43 -17.12 7.27 4.45
N THR A 44 -17.20 8.23 5.35
CA THR A 44 -17.67 9.59 5.10
C THR A 44 -16.61 10.58 5.55
N GLY A 45 -16.35 11.61 4.75
CA GLY A 45 -15.37 12.65 5.06
C GLY A 45 -13.94 12.15 5.29
N SER A 46 -13.34 12.55 6.42
CA SER A 46 -11.96 12.18 6.77
C SER A 46 -11.94 10.92 7.62
N LEU A 47 -11.33 9.86 7.12
CA LEU A 47 -11.18 8.61 7.87
C LEU A 47 -9.87 8.57 8.67
N PRO A 48 -9.85 7.89 9.82
CA PRO A 48 -8.60 7.59 10.50
C PRO A 48 -7.70 6.72 9.59
N PRO A 49 -6.37 6.70 9.83
CA PRO A 49 -5.46 5.85 9.07
C PRO A 49 -5.91 4.38 9.13
N GLN A 50 -6.10 3.77 7.97
CA GLN A 50 -6.53 2.38 7.83
C GLN A 50 -5.34 1.50 7.46
N THR A 51 -5.30 0.29 8.02
CA THR A 51 -4.29 -0.71 7.65
C THR A 51 -4.81 -1.54 6.49
N VAL A 52 -4.05 -1.60 5.40
CA VAL A 52 -4.35 -2.45 4.24
C VAL A 52 -3.31 -3.55 4.11
N ARG A 53 -3.77 -4.73 3.68
CA ARG A 53 -2.96 -5.94 3.49
C ARG A 53 -2.89 -6.25 2.01
N LEU A 54 -1.71 -6.12 1.42
CA LEU A 54 -1.48 -6.30 -0.02
C LEU A 54 -0.53 -7.47 -0.26
N LYS A 55 -0.89 -8.40 -1.15
CA LYS A 55 -0.02 -9.52 -1.53
C LYS A 55 0.80 -9.24 -2.79
N HIS A 56 0.29 -8.39 -3.66
CA HIS A 56 0.90 -8.00 -4.92
C HIS A 56 0.67 -6.50 -5.15
N ASP A 57 1.30 -5.96 -6.19
CA ASP A 57 0.98 -4.63 -6.70
C ASP A 57 -0.52 -4.53 -6.97
N SER A 58 -1.15 -3.49 -6.45
CA SER A 58 -2.60 -3.32 -6.53
C SER A 58 -2.94 -1.87 -6.78
N TRP A 59 -4.02 -1.63 -7.51
CA TRP A 59 -4.60 -0.31 -7.64
C TRP A 59 -5.55 -0.04 -6.50
N ILE A 60 -5.36 1.07 -5.80
CA ILE A 60 -6.37 1.59 -4.89
C ILE A 60 -7.29 2.51 -5.67
N PHE A 61 -8.59 2.23 -5.60
CA PHE A 61 -9.64 3.07 -6.13
C PHE A 61 -10.51 3.59 -5.00
N ILE A 62 -10.85 4.86 -5.06
CA ILE A 62 -11.87 5.47 -4.23
C ILE A 62 -13.03 5.81 -5.14
N LYS A 63 -14.17 5.18 -4.88
CA LYS A 63 -15.40 5.38 -5.65
C LYS A 63 -16.43 6.10 -4.80
N ASN A 64 -17.18 7.03 -5.40
CA ASN A 64 -18.35 7.64 -4.77
C ASN A 64 -19.54 6.66 -4.77
N THR A 65 -20.65 7.06 -4.15
CA THR A 65 -21.93 6.32 -4.19
C THR A 65 -22.50 6.11 -5.59
N ARG A 66 -22.14 6.94 -6.57
CA ARG A 66 -22.54 6.82 -7.98
C ARG A 66 -21.68 5.80 -8.76
N GLY A 67 -20.62 5.28 -8.15
CA GLY A 67 -19.67 4.37 -8.77
C GLY A 67 -18.53 5.05 -9.54
N ASP A 68 -18.49 6.39 -9.56
CA ASP A 68 -17.42 7.14 -10.21
C ASP A 68 -16.12 7.04 -9.39
N VAL A 69 -15.01 6.83 -10.08
CA VAL A 69 -13.68 6.84 -9.46
C VAL A 69 -13.26 8.29 -9.20
N ILE A 70 -13.26 8.69 -7.93
CA ILE A 70 -12.81 10.03 -7.49
C ILE A 70 -11.28 10.07 -7.42
N TYR A 71 -10.66 8.95 -7.08
CA TYR A 71 -9.22 8.84 -6.94
C TYR A 71 -8.74 7.43 -7.28
N SER A 72 -7.59 7.35 -7.93
CA SER A 72 -6.91 6.09 -8.21
C SER A 72 -5.42 6.23 -7.96
N GLN A 73 -4.81 5.26 -7.29
CA GLN A 73 -3.37 5.22 -7.08
C GLN A 73 -2.86 3.79 -7.12
N LYS A 74 -1.77 3.57 -7.86
CA LYS A 74 -1.08 2.29 -7.84
C LYS A 74 -0.22 2.18 -6.58
N LEU A 75 -0.40 1.11 -5.83
CA LEU A 75 0.46 0.70 -4.73
C LEU A 75 1.37 -0.43 -5.19
N LEU A 76 2.67 -0.27 -4.94
CA LEU A 76 3.70 -1.23 -5.32
C LEU A 76 4.11 -2.04 -4.09
N VAL A 77 4.18 -3.36 -4.20
CA VAL A 77 4.65 -4.24 -3.14
C VAL A 77 6.06 -4.70 -3.49
N LYS A 78 7.03 -4.28 -2.67
CA LYS A 78 8.43 -4.71 -2.77
C LYS A 78 8.76 -5.59 -1.57
N TRP A 79 9.69 -6.52 -1.78
CA TRP A 79 10.14 -7.45 -0.76
C TRP A 79 11.61 -7.20 -0.46
N LYS A 80 11.98 -7.22 0.82
CA LYS A 80 13.39 -7.19 1.19
C LYS A 80 14.07 -8.43 0.65
N GLN A 81 15.03 -8.23 -0.24
CA GLN A 81 15.87 -9.31 -0.70
C GLN A 81 16.81 -9.69 0.44
N LYS A 82 16.86 -10.97 0.82
CA LYS A 82 17.85 -11.45 1.81
C LYS A 82 19.24 -11.17 1.26
N GLU A 83 19.88 -10.14 1.80
CA GLU A 83 21.24 -9.78 1.43
C GLU A 83 22.17 -10.91 1.90
N LYS A 84 22.69 -11.71 0.96
CA LYS A 84 23.79 -12.61 1.28
C LYS A 84 24.98 -11.73 1.62
N ARG A 85 25.27 -11.55 2.91
CA ARG A 85 26.52 -10.92 3.39
C ARG A 85 27.68 -11.58 2.66
N LYS A 86 28.22 -10.91 1.64
CA LYS A 86 29.47 -11.33 1.02
C LYS A 86 30.56 -11.02 2.03
N ARG A 87 31.13 -12.07 2.63
CA ARG A 87 32.37 -11.94 3.38
C ARG A 87 33.41 -11.43 2.39
N VAL A 88 33.76 -10.15 2.50
CA VAL A 88 34.97 -9.63 1.87
C VAL A 88 36.10 -10.35 2.59
N ARG A 89 36.69 -11.37 1.94
CA ARG A 89 37.98 -11.89 2.41
C ARG A 89 38.97 -10.78 2.11
N ASP A 90 39.59 -10.28 3.17
CA ASP A 90 40.66 -9.29 3.06
C ASP A 90 41.74 -9.85 2.12
N PRO A 91 42.08 -9.17 1.01
CA PRO A 91 43.04 -9.68 0.03
C PRO A 91 44.48 -9.81 0.57
N TRP A 92 44.75 -9.33 1.80
CA TRP A 92 46.09 -9.33 2.41
C TRP A 92 46.32 -10.41 3.47
N SER A 93 45.41 -11.36 3.63
CA SER A 93 45.60 -12.52 4.52
C SER A 93 46.52 -13.56 3.86
N LEU A 94 47.84 -13.32 3.89
CA LEU A 94 48.87 -14.34 3.66
C LEU A 94 49.20 -14.98 5.02
N PHE A 95 48.87 -16.27 5.17
CA PHE A 95 49.54 -17.15 6.14
C PHE A 95 50.91 -17.54 5.61
#